data_AF-A0A8S3HUG6-F1
#
_entry.id   AF-A0A8S3HUG6-F1
#
_cell.length_a   1.000
_cell.length_b   1.000
_cell.length_c   1.000
_cell.angle_alpha   90.00
_cell.angle_beta   90.00
_cell.angle_gamma   90.00
#
_symmetry.space_group_name_H-M   'P 1'
#
loop_
_entity.id
_entity.type
_entity.pdbx_description
1 polymer ?
#
loop_
_entity_poly.entity_id
_entity_poly.type
_entity_poly.pdbx_seq_one_letter_code
_entity_poly.pdbx_strand_id
1 'polypeptide(L)'
;SADPSTHEVAAALTILKNRHNLSNRCLDHICQLMRLLKASNVPKGSAHVKRIFLSSSTAHFTSSSYYCSKCNQLSSKATNCSNIKCEENKSFSKRPPVFLRMPLQPQIKDVLLRFPSLNLQRQRYSTFIDSSDISQGDFYKKLLKNEENNFITLTMNVDGILIAKSSKSSLWVITFVINELKKSERFRIQNVLVGGIASGQSKPTRKEMSVYLQSVVNELLTLENEHCFQNYDGNIEFLRVFLIAGSMDKPAQALVQNISEPNGAYGCGKCFLQGIINFWFIIILEE
;
A
#
# COMPACT_ATOMS: atom_id res chain seq x y z
N SER A 1 -23.10 -28.04 15.23
CA SER A 1 -22.35 -27.06 14.42
C SER A 1 -22.22 -25.80 15.24
N ALA A 2 -21.03 -25.19 15.31
CA ALA A 2 -20.90 -23.88 15.96
C ALA A 2 -21.70 -22.84 15.17
N ASP A 3 -22.42 -21.97 15.86
CA ASP A 3 -23.11 -20.86 15.23
C ASP A 3 -22.09 -19.91 14.57
N PRO A 4 -22.35 -19.42 13.35
CA PRO A 4 -21.43 -18.51 12.67
C PRO A 4 -21.27 -17.23 13.47
N SER A 5 -20.04 -16.72 13.53
CA SER A 5 -19.73 -15.44 14.17
C SER A 5 -20.35 -14.26 13.42
N THR A 6 -20.53 -13.13 14.12
CA THR A 6 -21.06 -11.89 13.52
C THR A 6 -20.23 -11.43 12.32
N HIS A 7 -18.91 -11.71 12.32
CA HIS A 7 -18.01 -11.35 11.22
C HIS A 7 -18.24 -12.23 9.98
N GLU A 8 -18.43 -13.54 10.17
CA GLU A 8 -18.73 -14.48 9.07
C GLU A 8 -20.07 -14.16 8.40
N VAL A 9 -21.11 -13.89 9.20
CA VAL A 9 -22.42 -13.47 8.68
C VAL A 9 -22.31 -12.13 7.93
N ALA A 10 -21.56 -11.17 8.47
CA ALA A 10 -21.32 -9.88 7.80
C ALA A 10 -20.55 -10.04 6.48
N ALA A 11 -19.61 -10.98 6.40
CA ALA A 11 -18.82 -11.24 5.20
C ALA A 11 -19.70 -11.84 4.10
N ALA A 12 -20.52 -12.84 4.44
CA ALA A 12 -21.48 -13.44 3.51
C ALA A 12 -22.47 -12.40 2.95
N LEU A 13 -22.98 -11.52 3.83
CA LEU A 13 -23.86 -10.41 3.44
C LEU A 13 -23.18 -9.40 2.51
N THR A 14 -21.89 -9.12 2.73
CA THR A 14 -21.10 -8.21 1.88
C THR A 14 -20.82 -8.81 0.51
N ILE A 15 -20.47 -10.11 0.45
CA ILE A 15 -20.30 -10.85 -0.79
C ILE A 15 -21.60 -10.85 -1.59
N LEU A 16 -22.74 -11.17 -0.95
CA LEU A 16 -24.05 -11.18 -1.59
C LEU A 16 -24.42 -9.80 -2.13
N LYS A 17 -24.20 -8.74 -1.33
CA LYS A 17 -24.43 -7.35 -1.74
C LYS A 17 -23.64 -7.00 -3.00
N ASN A 18 -22.34 -7.31 -3.02
CA ASN A 18 -21.48 -6.94 -4.14
C ASN A 18 -21.76 -7.78 -5.40
N ARG A 19 -22.01 -9.08 -5.24
CA ARG A 19 -22.30 -9.99 -6.36
C ARG A 19 -23.57 -9.61 -7.11
N HIS A 20 -24.55 -9.06 -6.41
CA HIS A 20 -25.86 -8.71 -6.97
C HIS A 20 -26.16 -7.20 -6.95
N ASN A 21 -25.15 -6.35 -6.70
CA ASN A 21 -25.30 -4.90 -6.60
C ASN A 21 -26.47 -4.43 -5.70
N LEU A 22 -26.65 -5.09 -4.55
CA LEU A 22 -27.77 -4.79 -3.64
C LEU A 22 -27.64 -3.40 -3.01
N SER A 23 -28.74 -2.67 -2.94
CA SER A 23 -28.80 -1.39 -2.21
C SER A 23 -28.57 -1.58 -0.70
N ASN A 24 -28.17 -0.52 0.01
CA ASN A 24 -28.04 -0.58 1.48
C ASN A 24 -29.38 -0.93 2.15
N ARG A 25 -30.48 -0.39 1.62
CA ARG A 25 -31.84 -0.66 2.10
C ARG A 25 -32.25 -2.12 1.91
N CYS A 26 -31.88 -2.72 0.78
CA CYS A 26 -32.11 -4.15 0.56
C CYS A 26 -31.33 -5.00 1.57
N LEU A 27 -30.07 -4.64 1.84
CA LEU A 27 -29.27 -5.31 2.85
C LEU A 27 -29.85 -5.15 4.27
N ASP A 28 -30.41 -4.00 4.61
CA ASP A 28 -31.12 -3.77 5.87
C ASP A 28 -32.33 -4.70 6.03
N HIS A 29 -33.12 -4.88 4.96
CA HIS A 29 -34.25 -5.80 4.95
C HIS A 29 -33.80 -7.27 5.07
N ILE A 30 -32.69 -7.66 4.43
CA ILE A 30 -32.13 -9.01 4.59
C ILE A 30 -31.70 -9.25 6.05
N CYS A 31 -30.98 -8.30 6.65
CA CYS A 31 -30.64 -8.35 8.08
C CYS A 31 -31.88 -8.45 8.98
N GLN A 32 -32.98 -7.77 8.62
CA GLN A 32 -34.24 -7.84 9.35
C GLN A 32 -34.90 -9.22 9.19
N LEU A 33 -34.96 -9.75 7.97
CA LEU A 33 -35.52 -11.07 7.69
C LEU A 33 -34.76 -12.16 8.45
N MET A 34 -33.43 -12.16 8.41
CA MET A 34 -32.61 -13.14 9.13
C MET A 34 -32.84 -13.09 10.65
N ARG A 35 -33.03 -11.89 11.22
CA ARG A 35 -33.39 -11.74 12.64
C ARG A 35 -34.79 -12.29 12.94
N LEU A 36 -35.77 -12.07 12.06
CA LEU A 36 -37.11 -12.66 12.19
C LEU A 36 -37.06 -14.18 12.11
N LEU A 37 -36.18 -14.74 11.29
CA LEU A 37 -35.90 -16.17 11.19
C LEU A 37 -35.05 -16.71 12.35
N LYS A 38 -34.76 -15.89 13.37
CA LYS A 38 -33.95 -16.25 14.55
C LYS A 38 -32.56 -16.79 14.20
N ALA A 39 -31.97 -16.33 13.09
CA ALA A 39 -30.58 -16.64 12.80
C ALA A 39 -29.65 -15.98 13.82
N SER A 40 -28.63 -16.71 14.27
CA SER A 40 -27.65 -16.24 15.25
C SER A 40 -26.73 -15.15 14.68
N ASN A 41 -26.27 -14.23 15.54
CA ASN A 41 -25.20 -13.27 15.26
C ASN A 41 -25.42 -12.37 14.02
N VAL A 42 -26.67 -12.08 13.67
CA VAL A 42 -26.99 -11.26 12.49
C VAL A 42 -26.68 -9.77 12.72
N PRO A 43 -25.96 -9.10 11.80
CA PRO A 43 -25.76 -7.66 11.86
C PRO A 43 -27.08 -6.87 11.87
N LYS A 44 -27.08 -5.71 12.52
CA LYS A 44 -28.28 -4.87 12.71
C LYS A 44 -28.79 -4.24 11.40
N GLY A 45 -27.93 -4.19 10.38
CA GLY A 45 -28.18 -3.60 9.07
C GLY A 45 -26.87 -3.28 8.36
N SER A 46 -26.97 -2.71 7.16
CA SER A 46 -25.88 -2.29 6.29
C SER A 46 -24.86 -1.37 6.96
N ALA A 47 -25.30 -0.45 7.83
CA ALA A 47 -24.39 0.40 8.61
C ALA A 47 -23.60 -0.39 9.66
N HIS A 48 -24.21 -1.41 10.28
CA HIS A 48 -23.52 -2.29 11.23
C HIS A 48 -22.55 -3.22 10.49
N VAL A 49 -22.94 -3.79 9.35
CA VAL A 49 -22.04 -4.54 8.45
C VAL A 49 -20.82 -3.70 8.08
N LYS A 50 -21.02 -2.45 7.63
CA LYS A 50 -19.92 -1.52 7.36
C LYS A 50 -19.06 -1.31 8.59
N ARG A 51 -19.66 -1.10 9.78
CA ARG A 51 -18.91 -0.85 11.02
C ARG A 51 -18.04 -2.04 11.43
N ILE A 52 -18.54 -3.27 11.30
CA ILE A 52 -17.79 -4.50 11.58
C ILE A 52 -16.50 -4.55 10.74
N PHE A 53 -16.61 -4.23 9.45
CA PHE A 53 -15.43 -4.18 8.58
C PHE A 53 -14.61 -2.91 8.76
N LEU A 54 -15.21 -1.77 9.12
CA LEU A 54 -14.49 -0.52 9.41
C LEU A 54 -13.61 -0.68 10.66
N SER A 55 -14.11 -1.30 11.75
CA SER A 55 -13.31 -1.52 12.97
C SER A 55 -12.08 -2.40 12.74
N SER A 56 -12.14 -3.31 11.76
CA SER A 56 -11.03 -4.20 11.39
C SER A 56 -10.16 -3.64 10.25
N SER A 57 -10.73 -2.82 9.35
CA SER A 57 -10.05 -2.35 8.12
C SER A 57 -9.47 -0.94 8.22
N THR A 58 -9.83 -0.15 9.24
CA THR A 58 -9.25 1.20 9.47
C THR A 58 -8.25 1.25 10.61
N ALA A 59 -7.85 0.11 11.19
CA ALA A 59 -6.91 0.08 12.33
C ALA A 59 -5.59 0.81 12.04
N HIS A 60 -5.17 0.85 10.77
CA HIS A 60 -3.94 1.52 10.33
C HIS A 60 -4.20 2.81 9.54
N PHE A 61 -5.44 3.25 9.42
CA PHE A 61 -5.73 4.54 8.81
C PHE A 61 -5.53 5.64 9.86
N THR A 62 -4.55 6.52 9.65
CA THR A 62 -4.24 7.58 10.60
C THR A 62 -4.97 8.87 10.26
N SER A 63 -4.83 9.36 9.03
CA SER A 63 -5.42 10.64 8.62
C SER A 63 -5.48 10.80 7.11
N SER A 64 -6.45 11.63 6.68
CA SER A 64 -6.52 12.14 5.33
C SER A 64 -5.78 13.47 5.25
N SER A 65 -4.91 13.60 4.27
CA SER A 65 -4.25 14.85 3.90
C SER A 65 -4.72 15.30 2.51
N TYR A 66 -4.61 16.60 2.22
CA TYR A 66 -5.11 17.21 1.01
C TYR A 66 -3.99 17.98 0.32
N TYR A 67 -3.71 17.67 -0.94
CA TYR A 67 -2.63 18.32 -1.68
C TYR A 67 -3.04 19.72 -2.16
N CYS A 68 -2.23 20.72 -1.83
CA CYS A 68 -2.39 22.08 -2.34
C CYS A 68 -1.49 22.31 -3.56
N SER A 69 -2.13 22.59 -4.71
CA SER A 69 -1.43 22.85 -5.98
C SER A 69 -0.62 24.16 -6.02
N LYS A 70 -0.92 25.11 -5.12
CA LYS A 70 -0.23 26.41 -5.06
C LYS A 70 1.11 26.34 -4.35
N CYS A 71 1.16 25.71 -3.18
CA CYS A 71 2.37 25.62 -2.36
C CYS A 71 3.06 24.24 -2.40
N ASN A 72 2.47 23.25 -3.06
CA ASN A 72 2.97 21.87 -3.13
C ASN A 72 3.14 21.22 -1.75
N GLN A 73 2.21 21.48 -0.83
CA GLN A 73 2.22 20.91 0.52
C GLN A 73 0.93 20.16 0.81
N LEU A 74 1.00 19.22 1.76
CA LEU A 74 -0.16 18.57 2.33
C LEU A 74 -0.81 19.45 3.39
N SER A 75 -2.12 19.58 3.31
CA SER A 75 -2.97 20.18 4.33
C SER A 75 -3.73 19.08 5.10
N SER A 76 -3.95 19.32 6.38
CA SER A 76 -4.83 18.49 7.22
C SER A 76 -6.32 18.80 7.02
N LYS A 77 -6.66 19.87 6.29
CA LYS A 77 -8.03 20.36 6.10
C LYS A 77 -8.47 20.17 4.66
N ALA A 78 -9.72 19.74 4.48
CA ALA A 78 -10.31 19.53 3.15
C ALA A 78 -10.72 20.84 2.46
N THR A 79 -10.93 21.91 3.24
CA THR A 79 -11.53 23.17 2.79
C THR A 79 -10.48 24.22 2.42
N ASN A 80 -9.32 24.22 3.07
CA ASN A 80 -8.28 25.22 2.86
C ASN A 80 -6.88 24.69 3.14
N CYS A 81 -5.86 25.40 2.64
CA CYS A 81 -4.46 25.03 2.85
C CYS A 81 -4.00 25.36 4.28
N SER A 82 -3.34 24.41 4.94
CA SER A 82 -2.81 24.60 6.30
C SER A 82 -1.63 25.58 6.35
N ASN A 83 -1.01 25.88 5.21
CA ASN A 83 0.08 26.86 5.14
C ASN A 83 -0.48 28.28 5.16
N ILE A 84 -0.20 29.02 6.25
CA ILE A 84 -0.69 30.39 6.51
C ILE A 84 -0.25 31.37 5.42
N LYS A 85 0.91 31.14 4.78
CA LYS A 85 1.44 32.00 3.73
C LYS A 85 0.89 31.67 2.33
N CYS A 86 0.03 30.66 2.20
CA CYS A 86 -0.51 30.23 0.93
C CYS A 86 -1.79 31.02 0.57
N GLU A 87 -1.93 31.36 -0.72
CA GLU A 87 -3.14 32.02 -1.25
C GLU A 87 -4.43 31.20 -0.97
N GLU A 88 -4.32 29.86 -0.95
CA GLU A 88 -5.45 28.97 -0.66
C GLU A 88 -5.65 28.69 0.84
N ASN A 89 -5.02 29.46 1.73
CA ASN A 89 -5.24 29.35 3.18
C ASN A 89 -6.67 29.69 3.62
N LYS A 90 -7.39 30.50 2.84
CA LYS A 90 -8.80 30.81 3.09
C LYS A 90 -9.73 29.70 2.59
N SER A 91 -9.51 29.26 1.35
CA SER A 91 -10.28 28.19 0.70
C SER A 91 -9.50 27.66 -0.49
N PHE A 92 -9.67 26.37 -0.79
CA PHE A 92 -9.22 25.82 -2.06
C PHE A 92 -10.11 26.30 -3.21
N SER A 93 -9.50 26.60 -4.36
CA SER A 93 -10.22 27.04 -5.56
C SER A 93 -10.93 25.87 -6.26
N LYS A 94 -10.38 24.66 -6.11
CA LYS A 94 -10.90 23.40 -6.66
C LYS A 94 -10.77 22.33 -5.59
N ARG A 95 -11.55 21.25 -5.71
CA ARG A 95 -11.43 20.11 -4.80
C ARG A 95 -10.00 19.55 -4.85
N PRO A 96 -9.24 19.59 -3.74
CA PRO A 96 -7.86 19.12 -3.74
C PRO A 96 -7.80 17.58 -3.86
N PRO A 97 -6.76 17.03 -4.48
CA PRO A 97 -6.44 15.61 -4.38
C PRO A 97 -6.23 15.20 -2.92
N VAL A 98 -6.65 13.98 -2.59
CA VAL A 98 -6.60 13.43 -1.24
C VAL A 98 -5.49 12.39 -1.17
N PHE A 99 -4.74 12.39 -0.08
CA PHE A 99 -3.79 11.35 0.26
C PHE A 99 -4.10 10.76 1.63
N LEU A 100 -4.40 9.46 1.65
CA LEU A 100 -4.67 8.70 2.86
C LEU A 100 -3.36 8.05 3.30
N ARG A 101 -2.83 8.47 4.46
CA ARG A 101 -1.61 7.88 5.00
C ARG A 101 -1.94 6.67 5.87
N MET A 102 -1.21 5.58 5.65
CA MET A 102 -1.33 4.34 6.39
C MET A 102 0.05 3.94 6.92
N PRO A 103 0.37 4.16 8.21
CA PRO A 103 1.67 3.86 8.77
C PRO A 103 2.02 2.37 8.63
N LEU A 104 3.25 2.11 8.20
CA LEU A 104 3.80 0.78 8.00
C LEU A 104 4.09 0.06 9.32
N GLN A 105 4.58 0.76 10.36
CA GLN A 105 5.00 0.09 11.59
C GLN A 105 3.88 -0.76 12.25
N PRO A 106 2.64 -0.25 12.42
CA PRO A 106 1.55 -1.06 12.95
C PRO A 106 1.15 -2.23 12.03
N GLN A 107 1.23 -2.05 10.72
CA GLN A 107 0.92 -3.11 9.75
C GLN A 107 1.98 -4.21 9.77
N ILE A 108 3.26 -3.86 9.89
CA ILE A 108 4.36 -4.81 10.04
C ILE A 108 4.14 -5.64 11.31
N LYS A 109 3.80 -5.00 12.43
CA LYS A 109 3.45 -5.70 13.67
C LYS A 109 2.33 -6.72 13.45
N ASP A 110 1.24 -6.32 12.81
CA ASP A 110 0.09 -7.20 12.56
C ASP A 110 0.42 -8.37 11.62
N VAL A 111 1.33 -8.17 10.66
CA VAL A 111 1.85 -9.26 9.84
C VAL A 111 2.69 -10.22 10.69
N LEU A 112 3.65 -9.71 11.46
CA LEU A 112 4.56 -10.53 12.28
C LEU A 112 3.82 -11.32 13.37
N LEU A 113 2.71 -10.80 13.90
CA LEU A 113 1.85 -11.53 14.84
C LEU A 113 1.19 -12.79 14.24
N ARG A 114 1.20 -12.97 12.93
CA ARG A 114 0.61 -14.15 12.25
C ARG A 114 1.64 -15.19 11.84
N PHE A 115 2.93 -14.91 12.06
CA PHE A 115 4.01 -15.82 11.69
C PHE A 115 4.90 -16.10 12.91
N PRO A 116 5.43 -17.34 13.03
CA PRO A 116 6.47 -17.62 14.02
C PRO A 116 7.69 -16.76 13.74
N SER A 117 8.67 -16.75 14.66
CA SER A 117 9.94 -16.06 14.45
C SER A 117 10.46 -16.26 13.03
N LEU A 118 10.69 -15.15 12.33
CA LEU A 118 11.32 -15.19 11.02
C LEU A 118 12.70 -15.82 11.23
N ASN A 119 13.03 -16.86 10.46
CA ASN A 119 14.29 -17.59 10.65
C ASN A 119 15.45 -16.82 10.01
N LEU A 120 15.70 -15.60 10.49
CA LEU A 120 16.64 -14.62 9.96
C LEU A 120 18.09 -15.14 10.02
N GLN A 121 18.43 -15.89 11.07
CA GLN A 121 19.77 -16.48 11.23
C GLN A 121 20.08 -17.57 10.21
N ARG A 122 19.09 -18.39 9.80
CA ARG A 122 19.30 -19.43 8.78
C ARG A 122 19.66 -18.87 7.41
N GLN A 123 19.26 -17.62 7.12
CA GLN A 123 19.61 -16.94 5.87
C GLN A 123 21.06 -16.41 5.85
N ARG A 124 21.65 -16.09 7.00
CA ARG A 124 23.06 -15.62 7.11
C ARG A 124 24.08 -16.68 6.67
N TYR A 125 23.74 -17.97 6.77
CA TYR A 125 24.66 -19.09 6.50
C TYR A 125 24.31 -19.91 5.25
N SER A 126 23.31 -19.49 4.47
CA SER A 126 22.89 -20.22 3.27
C SER A 126 23.83 -19.91 2.09
N THR A 127 24.56 -20.92 1.61
CA THR A 127 25.49 -20.85 0.46
C THR A 127 24.83 -21.18 -0.88
N PHE A 128 23.51 -21.03 -1.00
CA PHE A 128 22.79 -21.41 -2.23
C PHE A 128 23.30 -20.59 -3.43
N ILE A 129 23.73 -21.32 -4.45
CA ILE A 129 24.27 -20.81 -5.74
C ILE A 129 23.15 -20.30 -6.64
N ASP A 130 21.92 -20.77 -6.42
CA ASP A 130 20.78 -20.48 -7.29
C ASP A 130 20.06 -19.20 -6.88
N SER A 131 19.82 -18.29 -7.83
CA SER A 131 19.19 -16.99 -7.60
C SER A 131 17.66 -17.09 -7.71
N SER A 132 17.08 -17.86 -6.80
CA SER A 132 15.66 -18.15 -6.80
C SER A 132 14.83 -17.04 -6.15
N ASP A 133 15.32 -16.36 -5.11
CA ASP A 133 14.56 -15.36 -4.33
C ASP A 133 15.35 -14.06 -4.09
N ILE A 134 14.64 -12.98 -3.73
CA ILE A 134 15.20 -11.66 -3.45
C ILE A 134 16.23 -11.68 -2.31
N SER A 135 16.06 -12.58 -1.35
CA SER A 135 17.01 -12.77 -0.23
C SER A 135 18.36 -13.36 -0.68
N GLN A 136 18.50 -13.78 -1.94
CA GLN A 136 19.75 -14.26 -2.52
C GLN A 136 20.44 -13.21 -3.40
N GLY A 137 19.83 -12.03 -3.58
CA GLY A 137 20.40 -10.93 -4.35
C GLY A 137 21.61 -10.28 -3.66
N ASP A 138 22.50 -9.69 -4.45
CA ASP A 138 23.77 -9.14 -3.95
C ASP A 138 23.59 -8.03 -2.91
N PHE A 139 22.57 -7.18 -3.09
CA PHE A 139 22.25 -6.14 -2.13
C PHE A 139 21.81 -6.73 -0.78
N TYR A 140 20.98 -7.78 -0.79
CA TYR A 140 20.56 -8.47 0.43
C TYR A 140 21.76 -9.13 1.13
N LYS A 141 22.63 -9.81 0.36
CA LYS A 141 23.88 -10.40 0.88
C LYS A 141 24.81 -9.36 1.48
N LYS A 142 24.90 -8.17 0.87
CA LYS A 142 25.68 -7.05 1.42
C LYS A 142 25.07 -6.55 2.73
N LEU A 143 23.75 -6.42 2.79
CA LEU A 143 23.04 -6.02 4.01
C LEU A 143 23.28 -7.05 5.14
N LEU A 144 23.18 -8.35 4.86
CA LEU A 144 23.49 -9.42 5.83
C LEU A 144 24.91 -9.34 6.41
N LYS A 145 25.88 -8.87 5.63
CA LYS A 145 27.28 -8.71 6.08
C LYS A 145 27.50 -7.44 6.90
N ASN A 146 26.77 -6.38 6.59
CA ASN A 146 26.94 -5.07 7.20
C ASN A 146 26.09 -4.87 8.46
N GLU A 147 24.98 -5.60 8.56
CA GLU A 147 24.01 -5.47 9.64
C GLU A 147 24.20 -6.54 10.70
N GLU A 148 24.67 -6.12 11.88
CA GLU A 148 24.80 -6.98 13.06
C GLU A 148 23.42 -7.32 13.65
N ASN A 149 22.54 -6.32 13.74
CA ASN A 149 21.19 -6.46 14.27
C ASN A 149 20.29 -7.26 13.34
N ASN A 150 19.23 -7.83 13.90
CA ASN A 150 18.21 -8.48 13.09
C ASN A 150 17.44 -7.44 12.27
N PHE A 151 17.08 -7.80 11.05
CA PHE A 151 16.34 -6.93 10.16
C PHE A 151 15.34 -7.70 9.31
N ILE A 152 14.37 -6.97 8.80
CA ILE A 152 13.52 -7.39 7.69
C ILE A 152 13.69 -6.41 6.53
N THR A 153 13.31 -6.83 5.34
CA THR A 153 13.41 -6.02 4.14
C THR A 153 12.07 -5.93 3.43
N LEU A 154 11.84 -4.79 2.78
CA LEU A 154 10.63 -4.50 2.06
C LEU A 154 10.89 -4.44 0.55
N THR A 155 9.89 -4.84 -0.22
CA THR A 155 9.77 -4.50 -1.63
C THR A 155 8.55 -3.61 -1.82
N MET A 156 8.75 -2.42 -2.41
CA MET A 156 7.69 -1.46 -2.70
C MET A 156 7.09 -1.67 -4.08
N ASN A 157 5.80 -1.42 -4.22
CA ASN A 157 5.12 -1.25 -5.50
C ASN A 157 4.27 0.04 -5.45
N VAL A 158 4.05 0.64 -6.61
CA VAL A 158 3.12 1.76 -6.80
C VAL A 158 2.33 1.48 -8.06
N ASP A 159 1.01 1.49 -7.95
CA ASP A 159 0.12 1.20 -9.07
C ASP A 159 -1.10 2.13 -9.09
N GLY A 160 -1.61 2.40 -10.30
CA GLY A 160 -2.71 3.31 -10.59
C GLY A 160 -3.95 2.57 -11.08
N ILE A 161 -5.08 2.76 -10.39
CA ILE A 161 -6.37 2.16 -10.72
C ILE A 161 -7.37 3.27 -11.09
N LEU A 162 -8.05 3.13 -12.22
CA LEU A 162 -9.16 4.02 -12.58
C LEU A 162 -10.39 3.67 -11.74
N ILE A 163 -11.02 4.67 -11.12
CA ILE A 163 -12.18 4.45 -10.24
C ILE A 163 -13.41 4.00 -11.03
N ALA A 164 -13.54 4.45 -12.28
CA ALA A 164 -14.56 3.99 -13.20
C ALA A 164 -14.04 4.10 -14.64
N LYS A 165 -14.47 3.21 -15.54
CA LYS A 165 -14.05 3.19 -16.96
C LYS A 165 -14.30 4.52 -17.69
N SER A 166 -15.33 5.26 -17.28
CA SER A 166 -15.71 6.57 -17.86
C SER A 166 -15.19 7.77 -17.08
N SER A 167 -14.51 7.56 -15.94
CA SER A 167 -14.01 8.63 -15.09
C SER A 167 -12.52 8.84 -15.31
N LYS A 168 -12.07 10.10 -15.28
CA LYS A 168 -10.63 10.43 -15.23
C LYS A 168 -10.04 10.20 -13.83
N SER A 169 -10.89 10.04 -12.81
CA SER A 169 -10.43 9.88 -11.43
C SER A 169 -9.65 8.58 -11.25
N SER A 170 -8.49 8.70 -10.61
CA SER A 170 -7.60 7.57 -10.33
C SER A 170 -7.27 7.46 -8.86
N LEU A 171 -7.09 6.22 -8.42
CA LEU A 171 -6.48 5.85 -7.14
C LEU A 171 -5.07 5.36 -7.41
N TRP A 172 -4.11 5.86 -6.67
CA TRP A 172 -2.72 5.41 -6.72
C TRP A 172 -2.34 4.85 -5.37
N VAL A 173 -1.98 3.57 -5.33
CA VAL A 173 -1.73 2.84 -4.08
C VAL A 173 -0.24 2.55 -3.98
N ILE A 174 0.34 2.92 -2.84
CA ILE A 174 1.73 2.61 -2.49
C ILE A 174 1.67 1.39 -1.58
N THR A 175 2.19 0.25 -2.04
CA THR A 175 2.16 -1.01 -1.29
C THR A 175 3.56 -1.54 -1.03
N PHE A 176 3.67 -2.39 -0.01
CA PHE A 176 4.91 -3.06 0.37
C PHE A 176 4.65 -4.52 0.73
N VAL A 177 5.67 -5.34 0.60
CA VAL A 177 5.69 -6.72 1.10
C VAL A 177 6.97 -6.98 1.89
N ILE A 178 6.87 -7.84 2.91
CA ILE A 178 8.02 -8.28 3.73
C ILE A 178 8.70 -9.45 3.03
N ASN A 179 9.97 -9.29 2.65
CA ASN A 179 10.69 -10.26 1.82
C ASN A 179 11.04 -11.56 2.56
N GLU A 180 11.17 -11.51 3.89
CA GLU A 180 11.52 -12.65 4.74
C GLU A 180 10.36 -13.64 4.90
N LEU A 181 9.14 -13.25 4.50
CA LEU A 181 8.04 -14.18 4.34
C LEU A 181 8.28 -15.10 3.14
N LYS A 182 7.86 -16.37 3.27
CA LYS A 182 7.85 -17.33 2.15
C LYS A 182 7.05 -16.74 0.98
N LYS A 183 7.49 -16.98 -0.25
CA LYS A 183 6.81 -16.50 -1.47
C LYS A 183 5.31 -16.80 -1.51
N SER A 184 4.88 -17.96 -1.03
CA SER A 184 3.47 -18.39 -0.96
C SER A 184 2.61 -17.53 -0.03
N GLU A 185 3.23 -16.82 0.92
CA GLU A 185 2.59 -15.96 1.92
C GLU A 185 2.79 -14.47 1.61
N ARG A 186 3.97 -14.11 1.10
CA ARG A 186 4.44 -12.73 0.87
C ARG A 186 3.42 -11.86 0.11
N PHE A 187 2.81 -12.42 -0.93
CA PHE A 187 1.89 -11.69 -1.82
C PHE A 187 0.41 -11.92 -1.52
N ARG A 188 0.08 -12.64 -0.44
CA ARG A 188 -1.32 -12.77 -0.01
C ARG A 188 -1.82 -11.41 0.46
N ILE A 189 -3.05 -11.05 0.08
CA ILE A 189 -3.61 -9.71 0.32
C ILE A 189 -3.53 -9.28 1.79
N GLN A 190 -3.68 -10.21 2.75
CA GLN A 190 -3.57 -9.91 4.17
C GLN A 190 -2.16 -9.50 4.61
N ASN A 191 -1.11 -9.89 3.87
CA ASN A 191 0.30 -9.63 4.18
C ASN A 191 0.89 -8.47 3.36
N VAL A 192 0.10 -7.87 2.46
CA VAL A 192 0.47 -6.66 1.75
C VAL A 192 0.25 -5.47 2.67
N LEU A 193 1.31 -4.70 2.89
CA LEU A 193 1.24 -3.44 3.62
C LEU A 193 0.84 -2.33 2.64
N VAL A 194 0.08 -1.35 3.11
CA VAL A 194 -0.27 -0.16 2.33
C VAL A 194 0.39 1.04 2.99
N GLY A 195 1.32 1.71 2.30
CA GLY A 195 1.95 2.93 2.81
C GLY A 195 1.05 4.16 2.63
N GLY A 196 0.23 4.17 1.58
CA GLY A 196 -0.76 5.22 1.37
C GLY A 196 -1.57 5.06 0.09
N ILE A 197 -2.64 5.84 0.02
CA ILE A 197 -3.57 5.87 -1.12
C ILE A 197 -3.77 7.32 -1.54
N ALA A 198 -3.34 7.68 -2.75
CA ALA A 198 -3.64 8.95 -3.38
C ALA A 198 -4.91 8.83 -4.22
N SER A 199 -5.79 9.82 -4.14
CA SER A 199 -7.03 9.91 -4.89
C SER A 199 -7.15 11.27 -5.53
N GLY A 200 -7.34 11.31 -6.84
CA GLY A 200 -7.42 12.55 -7.61
C GLY A 200 -8.30 12.40 -8.85
N GLN A 201 -8.49 13.51 -9.56
CA GLN A 201 -9.25 13.54 -10.83
C GLN A 201 -8.45 13.01 -12.02
N SER A 202 -7.17 12.68 -11.84
CA SER A 202 -6.24 12.17 -12.85
C SER A 202 -5.06 11.46 -12.18
N LYS A 203 -4.21 10.83 -13.01
CA LYS A 203 -2.86 10.38 -12.61
C LYS A 203 -2.15 11.51 -11.84
N PRO A 204 -1.50 11.22 -10.70
CA PRO A 204 -0.75 12.20 -9.97
C PRO A 204 0.32 12.83 -10.84
N THR A 205 0.47 14.13 -10.72
CA THR A 205 1.64 14.84 -11.21
C THR A 205 2.89 14.40 -10.45
N ARG A 206 4.07 14.63 -11.03
CA ARG A 206 5.35 14.34 -10.35
C ARG A 206 5.49 15.08 -9.01
N LYS A 207 4.96 16.30 -8.91
CA LYS A 207 4.96 17.08 -7.66
C LYS A 207 4.06 16.46 -6.61
N GLU A 208 2.85 16.04 -7.00
CA GLU A 208 1.93 15.31 -6.11
C GLU A 208 2.57 14.02 -5.62
N MET A 209 3.11 13.19 -6.53
CA MET A 209 3.75 11.93 -6.16
C MET A 209 4.95 12.14 -5.22
N SER A 210 5.81 13.12 -5.50
CA SER A 210 6.94 13.46 -4.63
C SER A 210 6.49 13.81 -3.21
N VAL A 211 5.43 14.61 -3.07
CA VAL A 211 4.88 14.98 -1.76
C VAL A 211 4.26 13.78 -1.04
N TYR A 212 3.55 12.90 -1.74
CA TYR A 212 2.98 11.68 -1.15
C TYR A 212 4.09 10.75 -0.65
N LEU A 213 5.09 10.49 -1.49
CA LEU A 213 6.22 9.63 -1.17
C LEU A 213 7.06 10.18 -0.02
N GLN A 214 7.23 11.51 0.11
CA GLN A 214 8.02 12.09 1.20
C GLN A 214 7.54 11.61 2.58
N SER A 215 6.23 11.54 2.79
CA SER A 215 5.66 11.04 4.05
C SER A 215 5.92 9.55 4.31
N VAL A 216 6.08 8.77 3.24
CA VAL A 216 6.39 7.33 3.29
C VAL A 216 7.88 7.13 3.50
N VAL A 217 8.72 7.86 2.77
CA VAL A 217 10.18 7.88 2.93
C VAL A 217 10.58 8.25 4.35
N ASN A 218 9.97 9.28 4.94
CA ASN A 218 10.26 9.66 6.32
C ASN A 218 9.98 8.52 7.31
N GLU A 219 8.90 7.75 7.11
CA GLU A 219 8.63 6.59 7.97
C GLU A 219 9.61 5.45 7.71
N LEU A 220 9.97 5.19 6.45
CA LEU A 220 10.97 4.18 6.11
C LEU A 220 12.33 4.50 6.76
N LEU A 221 12.77 5.76 6.69
CA LEU A 221 14.00 6.22 7.36
C LEU A 221 13.91 6.08 8.88
N THR A 222 12.75 6.35 9.48
CA THR A 222 12.54 6.06 10.91
C THR A 222 12.71 4.57 11.17
N LEU A 223 12.06 3.72 10.37
CA LEU A 223 12.05 2.26 10.48
C LEU A 223 13.42 1.60 10.24
N GLU A 224 14.39 2.31 9.65
CA GLU A 224 15.78 1.86 9.57
C GLU A 224 16.47 1.87 10.94
N ASN A 225 15.90 2.51 11.97
CA ASN A 225 16.32 2.35 13.36
C ASN A 225 15.73 1.06 13.96
N GLU A 226 16.19 0.67 15.14
CA GLU A 226 15.69 -0.52 15.82
C GLU A 226 14.30 -0.30 16.42
N HIS A 227 13.39 -1.25 16.17
CA HIS A 227 12.03 -1.24 16.69
C HIS A 227 11.68 -2.58 17.34
N CYS A 228 10.86 -2.51 18.39
CA CYS A 228 10.34 -3.67 19.09
C CYS A 228 9.07 -4.19 18.39
N PHE A 229 9.11 -5.45 17.96
CA PHE A 229 7.98 -6.18 17.42
C PHE A 229 7.71 -7.44 18.25
N GLN A 230 6.46 -7.86 18.29
CA GLN A 230 6.07 -9.14 18.87
C GLN A 230 5.65 -10.07 17.74
N ASN A 231 6.14 -11.32 17.78
CA ASN A 231 5.77 -12.34 16.81
C ASN A 231 4.61 -13.23 17.29
N TYR A 232 4.21 -14.21 16.48
CA TYR A 232 3.15 -15.16 16.83
C TYR A 232 3.41 -15.95 18.12
N ASP A 233 4.67 -16.30 18.39
CA ASP A 233 5.08 -17.08 19.57
C ASP A 233 5.09 -16.23 20.85
N GLY A 234 4.79 -14.94 20.74
CA GLY A 234 4.79 -13.99 21.85
C GLY A 234 6.17 -13.42 22.18
N ASN A 235 7.22 -13.81 21.43
CA ASN A 235 8.58 -13.34 21.64
C ASN A 235 8.73 -11.90 21.12
N ILE A 236 9.53 -11.12 21.85
CA ILE A 236 9.91 -9.77 21.46
C ILE A 236 11.15 -9.84 20.58
N GLU A 237 11.05 -9.29 19.38
CA GLU A 237 12.14 -9.17 18.41
C GLU A 237 12.44 -7.69 18.17
N PHE A 238 13.73 -7.35 18.26
CA PHE A 238 14.24 -6.04 17.89
C PHE A 238 14.69 -6.09 16.43
N LEU A 239 13.98 -5.36 15.57
CA LEU A 239 14.19 -5.39 14.13
C LEU A 239 14.40 -4.00 13.57
N ARG A 240 15.35 -3.89 12.64
CA ARG A 240 15.45 -2.80 11.67
C ARG A 240 14.67 -3.17 10.40
N VAL A 241 14.18 -2.20 9.64
CA VAL A 241 13.43 -2.45 8.40
C VAL A 241 14.04 -1.65 7.26
N PHE A 242 14.42 -2.33 6.17
CA PHE A 242 15.04 -1.69 5.01
C PHE A 242 14.22 -1.86 3.74
N LEU A 243 13.99 -0.77 3.00
CA LEU A 243 13.45 -0.86 1.64
C LEU A 243 14.58 -1.19 0.67
N ILE A 244 14.54 -2.36 0.02
CA ILE A 244 15.65 -2.82 -0.84
C ILE A 244 15.30 -2.93 -2.32
N ALA A 245 14.01 -2.90 -2.65
CA ALA A 245 13.54 -3.04 -4.03
C ALA A 245 12.25 -2.28 -4.29
N GLY A 246 12.08 -1.84 -5.53
CA GLY A 246 10.83 -1.34 -6.07
C GLY A 246 10.45 -2.16 -7.30
N SER A 247 9.27 -2.78 -7.29
CA SER A 247 8.72 -3.51 -8.43
C SER A 247 7.53 -2.73 -8.96
N MET A 248 7.71 -2.02 -10.06
CA MET A 248 6.70 -1.15 -10.67
C MET A 248 6.71 -1.36 -12.18
N ASP A 249 5.56 -1.13 -12.82
CA ASP A 249 5.55 -0.99 -14.27
C ASP A 249 6.34 0.26 -14.70
N LYS A 250 6.68 0.34 -15.98
CA LYS A 250 7.53 1.43 -16.48
C LYS A 250 6.89 2.82 -16.31
N PRO A 251 5.58 3.03 -16.58
CA PRO A 251 4.93 4.31 -16.31
C PRO A 251 4.90 4.72 -14.84
N ALA A 252 4.66 3.80 -13.90
CA ALA A 252 4.69 4.11 -12.46
C ALA A 252 6.12 4.32 -11.98
N GLN A 253 7.09 3.53 -12.44
CA GLN A 253 8.51 3.74 -12.19
C GLN A 253 8.92 5.16 -12.58
N ALA A 254 8.52 5.62 -13.78
CA ALA A 254 8.85 6.95 -14.26
C ALA A 254 8.26 8.06 -13.37
N LEU A 255 7.05 7.87 -12.88
CA LEU A 255 6.38 8.81 -11.97
C LEU A 255 7.07 8.86 -10.61
N VAL A 256 7.38 7.70 -10.03
CA VAL A 256 8.01 7.57 -8.70
C VAL A 256 9.46 8.07 -8.70
N GLN A 257 10.23 7.74 -9.73
CA GLN A 257 11.64 8.14 -9.85
C GLN A 257 11.82 9.53 -10.45
N ASN A 258 10.74 10.19 -10.86
CA ASN A 258 10.78 11.49 -11.54
C ASN A 258 11.66 11.50 -12.80
N ILE A 259 11.64 10.39 -13.56
CA ILE A 259 12.35 10.25 -14.84
C ILE A 259 11.38 10.37 -16.02
N SER A 260 11.92 10.36 -17.23
CA SER A 260 11.13 10.35 -18.46
C SER A 260 10.19 9.14 -18.50
N GLU A 261 8.99 9.35 -19.04
CA GLU A 261 8.07 8.24 -19.30
C GLU A 261 8.67 7.28 -20.35
N PRO A 262 8.17 6.04 -20.43
CA PRO A 262 8.80 4.99 -21.24
C PRO A 262 8.83 5.32 -22.74
N ASN A 263 7.91 6.18 -23.19
CA ASN A 263 7.83 6.67 -24.57
C ASN A 263 8.70 7.90 -24.84
N GLY A 264 9.42 8.41 -23.84
CA GLY A 264 10.35 9.53 -23.99
C GLY A 264 11.67 9.10 -24.63
N ALA A 265 12.38 10.06 -25.21
CA ALA A 265 13.69 9.83 -25.83
C ALA A 265 14.67 9.11 -24.89
N TYR A 266 14.62 9.37 -23.58
CA TYR A 266 15.44 8.72 -22.56
C TYR A 266 14.57 8.00 -21.53
N GLY A 267 13.70 7.11 -21.98
CA GLY A 267 12.71 6.42 -21.14
C GLY A 267 13.28 5.31 -20.24
N CYS A 268 14.55 4.93 -20.39
CA CYS A 268 15.17 3.89 -19.56
C CYS A 268 15.57 4.43 -18.19
N GLY A 269 14.99 3.89 -17.11
CA GLY A 269 15.42 4.20 -15.74
C GLY A 269 16.73 3.55 -15.28
N LYS A 270 17.52 2.96 -16.18
CA LYS A 270 18.80 2.30 -15.86
C LYS A 270 19.99 2.83 -16.66
N CYS A 271 19.76 3.38 -17.86
CA CYS A 271 20.81 3.88 -18.73
C CYS A 271 20.37 5.17 -19.42
N PHE A 272 21.31 5.87 -20.07
CA PHE A 272 21.06 7.11 -20.81
C PHE A 272 20.98 6.90 -22.32
N LEU A 273 20.72 5.66 -22.78
CA LEU A 273 20.56 5.38 -24.20
C LEU A 273 19.28 6.03 -24.73
N GLN A 274 19.40 6.67 -25.88
CA GLN A 274 18.28 7.31 -26.55
C GLN A 274 17.45 6.26 -27.30
N GLY A 275 16.14 6.21 -27.04
CA GLY A 275 15.20 5.39 -27.79
C GLY A 275 14.88 5.99 -29.16
N ILE A 276 14.73 5.13 -30.17
CA ILE A 276 14.34 5.51 -31.53
C ILE A 276 12.86 5.13 -31.72
N ILE A 277 12.03 6.12 -32.03
CA ILE A 277 10.61 5.89 -32.38
C ILE A 277 10.54 5.61 -33.88
N ASN A 278 10.62 4.34 -34.27
CA ASN A 278 10.27 3.92 -35.62
C ASN A 278 8.77 3.60 -35.65
N PHE A 279 8.02 4.29 -36.53
CA PHE A 279 6.56 4.18 -36.67
C PHE A 279 6.02 2.77 -36.96
N TRP A 280 6.90 1.78 -37.13
CA TRP A 280 6.54 0.39 -37.42
C TRP A 280 6.92 -0.61 -36.31
N PHE A 281 8.01 -0.41 -35.55
CA PHE A 281 8.39 -1.25 -34.39
C PHE A 281 9.36 -0.52 -33.45
N ILE A 282 9.24 -0.71 -32.13
CA ILE A 282 10.26 -0.29 -31.16
C ILE A 282 11.35 -1.37 -31.13
N ILE A 283 12.53 -1.06 -31.65
CA ILE A 283 13.74 -1.88 -31.52
C ILE A 283 14.76 -1.03 -30.75
N ILE A 284 15.23 -1.53 -29.61
CA ILE A 284 16.42 -0.99 -28.95
C ILE A 284 17.60 -1.49 -29.76
N LEU A 285 18.30 -0.59 -30.46
CA LEU A 285 19.55 -0.92 -31.14
C LEU A 285 20.67 -0.82 -30.09
N GLU A 286 21.36 -1.93 -29.84
CA GLU A 286 22.69 -1.91 -29.22
C GLU A 286 23.69 -1.53 -30.32
N GLU A 287 24.51 -0.51 -30.06
CA GLU A 287 25.84 -0.38 -30.67
C GLU A 287 26.88 -0.97 -29.72
#